data_AF-A0A7J7QG00-F1
#
_entry.id   AF-A0A7J7QG00-F1
#
_cell.length_a   1.000
_cell.length_b   1.000
_cell.length_c   1.000
_cell.angle_alpha   90.00
_cell.angle_beta   90.00
_cell.angle_gamma   90.00
#
_symmetry.space_group_name_H-M   'P 1'
#
loop_
_entity.id
_entity.type
_entity.pdbx_description
1 polymer ?
#
loop_
_entity_poly.entity_id
_entity_poly.type
_entity_poly.pdbx_seq_one_letter_code
_entity_poly.pdbx_strand_id
1 'polypeptide(L)'
;MLHQIRHMVGAAVAVVRGIMPRELVELSLSAPGRVTMPRAPPHTLLLSGSQFSPFPTGWGLDTPLVAQWTGERLRLRDAAQGELQVFRQQVFDPALNDLLQHPDWDTWSRKLLPPVESHTVWFEQLKAKRAAAEAAKAAAAAAAAAEEEQDTAAAAEAAAKDHRLEAAASKRWCTI
;
A
#
# COMPACT_ATOMS: atom_id res chain seq x y z
N MET A 1 -0.26 -11.56 -3.09
CA MET A 1 -0.89 -10.82 -4.20
C MET A 1 -0.44 -11.45 -5.51
N LEU A 2 -1.36 -12.03 -6.29
CA LEU A 2 -1.04 -12.68 -7.56
C LEU A 2 -0.88 -11.63 -8.69
N HIS A 3 0.07 -11.84 -9.60
CA HIS A 3 0.38 -10.96 -10.75
C HIS A 3 0.88 -9.53 -10.45
N GLN A 4 1.13 -9.18 -9.19
CA GLN A 4 1.48 -7.81 -8.77
C GLN A 4 2.66 -7.22 -9.58
N ILE A 5 3.80 -7.90 -9.65
CA ILE A 5 4.98 -7.42 -10.38
C ILE A 5 4.66 -7.21 -11.87
N ARG A 6 3.88 -8.11 -12.47
CA ARG A 6 3.50 -8.03 -13.89
C ARG A 6 2.57 -6.84 -14.17
N HIS A 7 1.71 -6.50 -13.22
CA HIS A 7 0.88 -5.29 -13.29
C HIS A 7 1.70 -4.02 -13.13
N MET A 8 2.67 -4.01 -12.21
CA MET A 8 3.58 -2.87 -12.02
C MET A 8 4.42 -2.60 -13.27
N VAL A 9 5.05 -3.63 -13.84
CA VAL A 9 5.85 -3.51 -15.07
C VAL A 9 4.97 -3.11 -16.24
N GLY A 10 3.81 -3.75 -16.40
CA GLY A 10 2.90 -3.42 -17.49
C GLY A 10 2.41 -1.96 -17.43
N ALA A 11 2.07 -1.47 -16.24
CA ALA A 11 1.66 -0.08 -16.05
C ALA A 11 2.79 0.90 -16.39
N ALA A 12 4.02 0.62 -15.94
CA ALA A 12 5.18 1.45 -16.27
C ALA A 12 5.42 1.53 -17.78
N VAL A 13 5.36 0.40 -18.49
CA VAL A 13 5.51 0.39 -19.96
C VAL A 13 4.37 1.15 -20.65
N ALA A 14 3.13 1.02 -20.17
CA ALA A 14 2.00 1.76 -20.72
C ALA A 14 2.13 3.28 -20.53
N VAL A 15 2.68 3.73 -19.39
CA VAL A 15 2.96 5.15 -19.12
C VAL A 15 4.08 5.68 -20.01
N VAL A 16 5.19 4.95 -20.12
CA VAL A 16 6.33 5.34 -20.99
C VAL A 16 5.92 5.44 -22.46
N ARG A 17 4.97 4.62 -22.90
CA ARG A 17 4.42 4.65 -24.26
C ARG A 17 3.32 5.69 -24.48
N GLY A 18 2.96 6.48 -23.46
CA GLY A 18 1.90 7.49 -23.55
C GLY A 18 0.48 6.92 -23.68
N ILE A 19 0.29 5.62 -23.41
CA ILE A 19 -1.01 4.94 -23.48
C ILE A 19 -1.81 5.18 -22.19
N MET A 20 -1.10 5.25 -21.08
CA MET A 20 -1.66 5.46 -19.75
C MET A 20 -1.08 6.74 -19.14
N PRO A 21 -1.91 7.65 -18.62
CA PRO A 21 -1.40 8.84 -17.92
C PRO A 21 -0.82 8.44 -16.55
N ARG A 22 0.20 9.18 -16.11
CA ARG A 22 0.91 8.91 -14.85
C ARG A 22 -0.02 8.99 -13.64
N GLU A 23 -0.99 9.88 -13.69
CA GLU A 23 -2.01 10.10 -12.66
C GLU A 23 -2.84 8.82 -12.42
N LEU A 24 -2.96 7.91 -13.40
CA LEU A 24 -3.66 6.64 -13.22
C LEU A 24 -2.96 5.76 -12.19
N VAL A 25 -1.63 5.80 -12.20
CA VAL A 25 -0.80 5.02 -11.28
C VAL A 25 -1.00 5.53 -9.86
N GLU A 26 -1.00 6.85 -9.67
CA GLU A 26 -1.24 7.47 -8.37
C GLU A 26 -2.65 7.18 -7.86
N LEU A 27 -3.66 7.23 -8.74
CA LEU A 27 -5.04 6.87 -8.38
C LEU A 27 -5.17 5.40 -7.98
N SER A 28 -4.44 4.49 -8.62
CA SER A 28 -4.47 3.06 -8.27
C SER A 28 -3.93 2.74 -6.87
N LEU A 29 -3.11 3.65 -6.31
CA LEU A 29 -2.59 3.55 -4.95
C LEU A 29 -3.51 4.22 -3.93
N SER A 30 -4.46 5.05 -4.38
CA SER A 30 -5.44 5.70 -3.51
C SER A 30 -6.65 4.80 -3.26
N ALA A 31 -7.23 4.85 -2.06
CA ALA A 31 -8.56 4.30 -1.82
C ALA A 31 -9.63 5.34 -2.21
N PRO A 32 -10.70 5.01 -2.97
CA PRO A 32 -11.14 3.70 -3.45
C PRO A 32 -10.78 3.43 -4.94
N GLY A 33 -9.55 3.71 -5.37
CA GLY A 33 -9.09 3.56 -6.74
C GLY A 33 -8.96 2.10 -7.19
N ARG A 34 -10.06 1.50 -7.64
CA ARG A 34 -10.05 0.18 -8.30
C ARG A 34 -9.70 0.35 -9.78
N VAL A 35 -8.42 0.27 -10.09
CA VAL A 35 -7.91 0.40 -11.47
C VAL A 35 -7.28 -0.90 -11.91
N THR A 36 -7.73 -1.43 -13.06
CA THR A 36 -7.11 -2.60 -13.68
C THR A 36 -5.87 -2.16 -14.44
N MET A 37 -4.69 -2.61 -13.97
CA MET A 37 -3.43 -2.33 -14.65
C MET A 37 -3.14 -3.35 -15.75
N PRO A 38 -2.49 -2.95 -16.85
CA PRO A 38 -2.06 -3.89 -17.88
C PRO A 38 -1.09 -4.93 -17.29
N ARG A 39 -1.29 -6.20 -17.63
CA ARG A 39 -0.49 -7.32 -17.11
C ARG A 39 0.55 -7.72 -18.15
N ALA A 40 1.83 -7.53 -17.85
CA ALA A 40 2.93 -7.96 -18.72
C ALA A 40 2.96 -9.50 -18.91
N PRO A 41 3.54 -10.04 -19.99
CA PRO A 41 3.79 -11.49 -20.15
C PRO A 41 4.61 -12.07 -18.99
N PRO A 42 4.47 -13.37 -18.67
CA PRO A 42 5.17 -13.98 -17.53
C PRO A 42 6.59 -14.46 -17.86
N HIS A 43 6.92 -14.64 -19.14
CA HIS A 43 8.10 -15.39 -19.61
C HIS A 43 9.43 -14.90 -19.03
N THR A 44 9.57 -13.58 -18.83
CA THR A 44 10.82 -12.98 -18.33
C THR A 44 10.75 -12.64 -16.84
N LEU A 45 9.64 -12.95 -16.15
CA LEU A 45 9.54 -12.74 -14.71
C LEU A 45 10.23 -13.90 -13.99
N LEU A 46 11.43 -13.63 -13.49
CA LEU A 46 12.29 -14.64 -12.88
C LEU A 46 12.69 -14.22 -11.47
N LEU A 47 12.77 -15.19 -10.57
CA LEU A 47 13.24 -14.97 -9.21
C LEU A 47 14.77 -14.91 -9.22
N SER A 48 15.33 -13.73 -9.00
CA SER A 48 16.78 -13.53 -8.97
C SER A 48 17.44 -14.04 -7.70
N GLY A 49 16.70 -14.10 -6.59
CA GLY A 49 17.18 -14.59 -5.31
C GLY A 49 16.15 -14.41 -4.21
N SER A 50 16.42 -15.02 -3.07
CA SER A 50 15.58 -14.95 -1.87
C SER A 50 16.42 -14.46 -0.71
N GLN A 51 15.87 -13.54 0.08
CA GLN A 51 16.43 -13.13 1.35
C GLN A 51 15.60 -13.73 2.47
N PHE A 52 16.27 -14.41 3.40
CA PHE A 52 15.62 -15.01 4.56
C PHE A 52 15.71 -14.06 5.74
N SER A 53 14.66 -14.02 6.55
CA SER A 53 14.68 -13.32 7.82
C SER A 53 15.72 -13.92 8.75
N PRO A 54 16.22 -13.15 9.74
CA PRO A 54 17.02 -13.70 10.82
C PRO A 54 16.28 -14.84 11.52
N PHE A 55 17.05 -15.80 12.03
CA PHE A 55 16.47 -16.84 12.87
C PHE A 55 15.85 -16.21 14.12
N PRO A 56 14.66 -16.65 14.54
CA PRO A 56 14.03 -16.11 15.74
C PRO A 56 14.93 -16.38 16.95
N THR A 57 15.34 -15.32 17.62
CA THR A 57 15.91 -15.42 18.97
C THR A 57 14.74 -15.66 19.92
N GLY A 58 14.70 -16.80 20.60
CA GLY A 58 13.68 -17.08 21.60
C GLY A 58 13.74 -16.08 22.78
N TRP A 59 12.78 -16.17 23.70
CA TRP A 59 12.89 -15.49 24.99
C TRP A 59 14.01 -16.15 25.81
N GLY A 60 15.26 -15.69 25.61
CA GLY A 60 16.47 -16.21 26.23
C GLY A 60 17.73 -15.92 25.41
N LEU A 61 18.91 -16.20 25.98
CA LEU A 61 20.23 -16.08 25.34
C LEU A 61 20.55 -17.23 24.36
N ASP A 62 19.62 -18.15 24.13
CA ASP A 62 19.86 -19.33 23.32
C ASP A 62 19.92 -18.97 21.83
N THR A 63 21.13 -19.08 21.29
CA THR A 63 21.38 -18.97 19.86
C THR A 63 20.79 -20.20 19.17
N PRO A 64 19.92 -20.04 18.16
CA PRO A 64 19.34 -21.18 17.45
C PRO A 64 20.46 -22.05 16.88
N LEU A 65 20.37 -23.37 17.05
CA LEU A 65 21.43 -24.33 16.72
C LEU A 65 21.98 -24.10 15.30
N VAL A 66 21.09 -23.88 14.33
CA VAL A 66 21.42 -23.66 12.91
C VAL A 66 22.26 -22.40 12.69
N ALA A 67 22.10 -21.38 13.53
CA ALA A 67 22.86 -20.13 13.43
C ALA A 67 24.34 -20.34 13.78
N GLN A 68 24.69 -21.38 14.54
CA GLN A 68 26.08 -21.72 14.85
C GLN A 68 26.89 -22.06 13.59
N TRP A 69 26.24 -22.62 12.56
CA TRP A 69 26.92 -23.00 11.31
C TRP A 69 26.62 -22.07 10.13
N THR A 70 25.46 -21.42 10.11
CA THR A 70 24.99 -20.63 8.95
C THR A 70 25.00 -19.12 9.20
N GLY A 71 25.19 -18.69 10.44
CA GLY A 71 25.10 -17.29 10.88
C GLY A 71 23.67 -16.91 11.27
N GLU A 72 23.42 -15.61 11.45
CA GLU A 72 22.13 -15.11 11.95
C GLU A 72 20.94 -15.36 11.01
N ARG A 73 21.19 -15.63 9.73
CA ARG A 73 20.16 -15.87 8.71
C ARG A 73 20.65 -16.89 7.69
N LEU A 74 19.72 -17.57 7.02
CA LEU A 74 20.04 -18.46 5.92
C LEU A 74 20.61 -17.65 4.74
N ARG A 75 21.83 -18.01 4.31
CA ARG A 75 22.50 -17.42 3.14
C ARG A 75 23.18 -18.48 2.30
N LEU A 76 23.32 -18.20 1.00
CA LEU A 76 24.15 -19.01 0.12
C LEU A 76 25.63 -18.84 0.52
N ARG A 77 26.38 -19.95 0.51
CA ARG A 77 27.84 -19.92 0.78
C ARG A 77 28.56 -19.18 -0.34
N ASP A 78 29.70 -18.56 -0.03
CA ASP A 78 30.45 -17.73 -0.99
C ASP A 78 30.87 -18.54 -2.24
N ALA A 79 31.32 -19.78 -2.07
CA ALA A 79 31.64 -20.66 -3.20
C ALA A 79 30.41 -20.90 -4.11
N ALA A 80 29.22 -21.06 -3.53
CA ALA A 80 28.00 -21.25 -4.28
C ALA A 80 27.51 -19.97 -4.97
N GLN A 81 27.94 -18.78 -4.50
CA GLN A 81 27.64 -17.51 -5.19
C GLN A 81 28.40 -17.41 -6.51
N GLY A 82 29.65 -17.88 -6.54
CA GLY A 82 30.44 -18.00 -7.78
C GLY A 82 29.78 -18.94 -8.79
N GLU A 83 29.38 -20.13 -8.34
CA GLU A 83 28.66 -21.10 -9.18
C GLU A 83 27.33 -20.55 -9.70
N LEU A 84 26.58 -19.81 -8.88
CA LEU A 84 25.33 -19.18 -9.29
C LEU A 84 25.58 -18.11 -10.37
N GLN A 85 26.67 -17.35 -10.27
CA GLN A 85 27.05 -16.37 -11.29
C GLN A 85 27.44 -17.06 -12.61
N VAL A 86 28.19 -18.15 -12.54
CA VAL A 86 28.55 -18.96 -13.72
C VAL A 86 27.30 -19.54 -14.38
N PHE A 87 26.41 -20.17 -13.60
CA PHE A 87 25.13 -20.66 -14.09
C PHE A 87 24.30 -19.55 -14.75
N ARG A 88 24.27 -18.37 -14.12
CA ARG A 88 23.53 -17.23 -14.64
C ARG A 88 24.03 -16.84 -16.03
N GLN A 89 25.33 -16.69 -16.19
CA GLN A 89 25.92 -16.25 -17.46
C GLN A 89 25.86 -17.33 -18.54
N GLN A 90 26.07 -18.60 -18.18
CA GLN A 90 26.24 -19.68 -19.16
C GLN A 90 24.93 -20.36 -19.55
N VAL A 91 23.93 -20.39 -18.65
CA VAL A 91 22.68 -21.14 -18.86
C VAL A 91 21.49 -20.20 -18.86
N PHE A 92 21.38 -19.36 -17.82
CA PHE A 92 20.17 -18.57 -17.60
C PHE A 92 20.03 -17.40 -18.58
N ASP A 93 21.07 -16.58 -18.75
CA ASP A 93 21.01 -15.40 -19.62
C ASP A 93 20.77 -15.80 -21.10
N PRO A 94 21.40 -16.87 -21.65
CA PRO A 94 21.04 -17.38 -22.97
C PRO A 94 19.58 -17.83 -23.08
N ALA A 95 19.07 -18.60 -22.11
CA ALA A 95 17.66 -19.01 -22.11
C ALA A 95 16.69 -17.82 -21.99
N LEU A 96 17.08 -16.77 -21.25
CA LEU A 96 16.32 -15.54 -21.14
C LEU A 96 16.25 -14.79 -22.47
N ASN A 97 17.32 -14.79 -23.27
CA ASN A 97 17.31 -14.17 -24.59
C ASN A 97 16.29 -14.83 -25.52
N ASP A 98 16.14 -16.16 -25.45
CA ASP A 98 15.12 -16.87 -26.23
C ASP A 98 13.70 -16.48 -25.77
N LEU A 99 13.49 -16.34 -24.45
CA LEU A 99 12.20 -15.92 -23.88
C LEU A 99 11.85 -14.46 -24.16
N LEU A 100 12.84 -13.59 -24.37
CA LEU A 100 12.64 -12.21 -24.81
C LEU A 100 12.13 -12.12 -26.25
N GLN A 101 12.47 -13.10 -27.09
CA GLN A 101 12.00 -13.19 -28.47
C GLN A 101 10.61 -13.83 -28.59
N HIS A 102 9.98 -14.21 -27.48
CA HIS A 102 8.69 -14.88 -27.50
C HIS A 102 7.59 -13.98 -28.10
N PRO A 103 6.76 -14.47 -29.04
CA PRO A 103 5.77 -13.67 -29.78
C PRO A 103 4.66 -13.05 -28.91
N ASP A 104 4.53 -13.52 -27.66
CA ASP A 104 3.63 -12.91 -26.68
C ASP A 104 4.00 -11.47 -26.37
N TRP A 105 5.28 -11.08 -26.47
CA TRP A 105 5.71 -9.70 -26.29
C TRP A 105 5.13 -8.78 -27.36
N ASP A 106 5.18 -9.20 -28.63
CA ASP A 106 4.59 -8.46 -29.73
C ASP A 106 3.07 -8.45 -29.67
N THR A 107 2.47 -9.57 -29.27
CA THR A 107 1.02 -9.69 -29.11
C THR A 107 0.53 -8.78 -27.99
N TRP A 108 1.21 -8.79 -26.85
CA TRP A 108 0.90 -7.91 -25.72
C TRP A 108 1.12 -6.44 -26.06
N SER A 109 2.24 -6.12 -26.72
CA SER A 109 2.58 -4.77 -27.21
C SER A 109 1.50 -4.20 -28.14
N ARG A 110 0.96 -5.01 -29.04
CA ARG A 110 -0.13 -4.61 -29.96
C ARG A 110 -1.48 -4.50 -29.27
N LYS A 111 -1.79 -5.42 -28.35
CA LYS A 111 -3.03 -5.39 -27.55
C LYS A 111 -3.05 -4.28 -26.51
N LEU A 112 -1.94 -3.55 -26.34
CA LEU A 112 -1.85 -2.45 -25.40
C LEU A 112 -2.61 -1.17 -25.85
N LEU A 113 -3.38 -1.12 -26.96
CA LEU A 113 -3.90 0.15 -27.56
C LEU A 113 -5.45 0.30 -27.64
N PRO A 114 -6.01 1.54 -27.69
CA PRO A 114 -5.39 2.89 -27.69
C PRO A 114 -5.70 3.75 -26.42
N PRO A 115 -5.11 4.96 -26.26
CA PRO A 115 -5.53 5.93 -25.24
C PRO A 115 -6.98 6.32 -25.52
N VAL A 116 -7.90 5.82 -24.72
CA VAL A 116 -9.31 6.13 -24.90
C VAL A 116 -9.54 7.51 -24.31
N GLU A 117 -10.12 8.44 -25.08
CA GLU A 117 -10.70 9.70 -24.59
C GLU A 117 -11.63 9.48 -23.37
N SER A 118 -12.11 8.23 -23.17
CA SER A 118 -12.87 7.83 -21.98
C SER A 118 -12.04 7.90 -20.69
N HIS A 119 -10.72 7.77 -20.74
CA HIS A 119 -9.88 7.83 -19.55
C HIS A 119 -9.87 9.25 -19.00
N THR A 120 -9.68 10.28 -19.83
CA THR A 120 -9.68 11.69 -19.38
C THR A 120 -11.03 12.09 -18.77
N VAL A 121 -12.14 11.68 -19.41
CA VAL A 121 -13.49 11.88 -18.86
C VAL A 121 -13.66 11.14 -17.53
N TRP A 122 -13.23 9.87 -17.45
CA TRP A 122 -13.26 9.09 -16.23
C TRP A 122 -12.36 9.67 -15.13
N PHE A 123 -11.21 10.25 -15.48
CA PHE A 123 -10.30 10.94 -14.58
C PHE A 123 -10.93 12.17 -13.95
N GLU A 124 -11.56 13.02 -14.76
CA GLU A 124 -12.25 14.20 -14.27
C GLU A 124 -13.43 13.82 -13.36
N GLN A 125 -14.18 12.78 -13.72
CA GLN A 125 -15.21 12.21 -12.84
C GLN A 125 -14.63 11.69 -11.51
N LEU A 126 -13.46 11.06 -11.53
CA LEU A 126 -12.84 10.51 -10.32
C LEU A 126 -12.27 11.61 -9.42
N LYS A 127 -11.64 12.65 -10.00
CA LYS A 127 -11.21 13.85 -9.29
C LYS A 127 -12.40 14.54 -8.60
N ALA A 128 -13.49 14.73 -9.32
CA ALA A 128 -14.72 15.30 -8.77
C ALA A 128 -15.28 14.46 -7.61
N LYS A 129 -15.34 13.13 -7.76
CA LYS A 129 -15.77 12.23 -6.68
C LYS A 129 -14.87 12.28 -5.46
N ARG A 130 -13.55 12.41 -5.64
CA ARG A 130 -12.58 12.52 -4.54
C ARG A 130 -12.74 13.86 -3.81
N ALA A 131 -12.89 14.95 -4.54
CA ALA A 131 -13.16 16.26 -3.94
C ALA A 131 -14.45 16.24 -3.12
N ALA A 132 -15.51 15.60 -3.63
CA ALA A 132 -16.77 15.42 -2.90
C ALA A 132 -16.60 14.53 -1.65
N ALA A 133 -15.81 13.46 -1.72
CA ALA A 133 -15.56 12.59 -0.57
C ALA A 133 -14.73 13.27 0.52
N GLU A 134 -13.70 14.05 0.15
CA GLU A 134 -12.93 14.84 1.11
C GLU A 134 -13.79 15.95 1.75
N ALA A 135 -14.64 16.61 0.96
CA ALA A 135 -15.60 17.59 1.48
C ALA A 135 -16.61 16.95 2.45
N ALA A 136 -17.13 15.76 2.12
CA ALA A 136 -18.04 15.01 2.99
C ALA A 136 -17.33 14.56 4.29
N LYS A 137 -16.07 14.12 4.20
CA LYS A 137 -15.27 13.75 5.37
C LYS A 137 -14.96 14.97 6.26
N ALA A 138 -14.64 16.10 5.67
CA ALA A 138 -14.42 17.36 6.40
C ALA A 138 -15.71 17.85 7.07
N ALA A 139 -16.86 17.76 6.38
CA ALA A 139 -18.16 18.10 6.95
C ALA A 139 -18.55 17.16 8.11
N ALA A 140 -18.31 15.85 7.98
CA ALA A 140 -18.54 14.88 9.05
C ALA A 140 -17.63 15.12 10.26
N ALA A 141 -16.35 15.46 10.03
CA ALA A 141 -15.43 15.82 11.11
C ALA A 141 -15.84 17.13 11.82
N ALA A 142 -16.32 18.12 11.07
CA ALA A 142 -16.83 19.37 11.64
C ALA A 142 -18.12 19.15 12.45
N ALA A 143 -19.03 18.29 11.96
CA ALA A 143 -20.24 17.92 12.69
C ALA A 143 -19.92 17.17 13.99
N ALA A 144 -19.00 16.22 13.95
CA ALA A 144 -18.54 15.51 15.15
C ALA A 144 -17.87 16.45 16.17
N ALA A 145 -17.04 17.39 15.71
CA ALA A 145 -16.44 18.40 16.60
C ALA A 145 -17.49 19.33 17.22
N ALA A 146 -18.54 19.69 16.47
CA ALA A 146 -19.64 20.50 16.98
C ALA A 146 -20.52 19.74 17.99
N GLU A 147 -20.74 18.44 17.80
CA GLU A 147 -21.42 17.58 18.77
C GLU A 147 -20.58 17.44 20.05
N GLU A 148 -19.26 17.23 19.96
CA GLU A 148 -18.37 17.21 21.13
C GLU A 148 -18.35 18.55 21.89
N GLU A 149 -18.38 19.69 21.17
CA GLU A 149 -18.46 21.02 21.79
C GLU A 149 -19.81 21.26 22.47
N GLN A 150 -20.91 20.76 21.90
CA GLN A 150 -22.23 20.80 22.52
C GLN A 150 -22.33 19.90 23.75
N ASP A 151 -21.78 18.69 23.69
CA ASP A 151 -21.78 17.74 24.80
C ASP A 151 -20.90 18.24 25.97
N THR A 152 -19.76 18.86 25.68
CA THR A 152 -18.91 19.49 26.70
C THR A 152 -19.55 20.72 27.31
N ALA A 153 -20.24 21.55 26.53
CA ALA A 153 -21.01 22.69 27.03
C ALA A 153 -22.19 22.25 27.90
N ALA A 154 -22.93 21.21 27.50
CA ALA A 154 -24.03 20.64 28.27
C ALA A 154 -23.55 20.02 29.59
N ALA A 155 -22.41 19.33 29.58
CA ALA A 155 -21.79 18.78 30.79
C ALA A 155 -21.32 19.89 31.75
N ALA A 156 -20.77 20.99 31.24
CA ALA A 156 -20.37 22.14 32.03
C ALA A 156 -21.57 22.86 32.67
N GLU A 157 -22.69 23.00 31.94
CA GLU A 157 -23.92 23.59 32.47
C GLU A 157 -24.57 22.70 33.55
N ALA A 158 -24.53 21.38 33.37
CA ALA A 158 -24.99 20.43 34.38
C ALA A 158 -24.14 20.50 35.67
N ALA A 159 -22.81 20.53 35.56
CA ALA A 159 -21.90 20.67 36.70
C ALA A 159 -22.10 22.01 37.44
N ALA A 160 -22.35 23.10 36.71
CA ALA A 160 -22.64 24.40 37.31
C ALA A 160 -23.97 24.42 38.08
N LYS A 161 -24.99 23.67 37.61
CA LYS A 161 -26.27 23.52 38.31
C LYS A 161 -26.12 22.70 39.59
N ASP A 162 -25.35 21.61 39.56
CA ASP A 162 -25.09 20.79 40.76
C ASP A 162 -24.32 21.54 41.84
N HIS A 163 -23.25 22.26 41.48
CA HIS A 163 -22.51 23.09 42.43
C HIS A 163 -23.38 24.22 43.02
N ARG A 164 -24.35 24.74 42.26
CA ARG A 164 -25.31 25.74 42.73
C ARG A 164 -26.35 25.15 43.69
N LEU A 165 -26.76 23.90 43.49
CA LEU A 165 -27.65 23.17 44.40
C LEU A 165 -26.93 22.79 45.70
N GLU A 166 -25.68 22.35 45.64
CA GLU A 166 -24.86 22.08 46.83
C GLU A 166 -24.60 23.34 47.65
N ALA A 167 -24.28 24.46 47.00
CA ALA A 167 -24.12 25.75 47.68
C ALA A 167 -25.43 26.25 48.33
N ALA A 168 -26.59 25.96 47.72
CA ALA A 168 -27.90 26.28 48.28
C ALA A 168 -28.28 25.37 49.46
N ALA A 169 -27.88 24.09 49.44
CA ALA A 169 -28.08 23.14 50.53
C ALA A 169 -27.19 23.48 51.74
N SER A 170 -25.92 23.85 51.51
CA SER A 170 -24.99 24.27 52.56
C SER A 170 -25.47 25.52 53.30
N LYS A 171 -26.00 26.53 52.58
CA LYS A 171 -26.60 27.73 53.21
C LYS A 171 -27.84 27.41 54.06
N ARG A 172 -28.57 26.36 53.72
CA ARG A 172 -29.77 25.93 54.45
C ARG A 172 -29.44 25.23 55.78
N TRP A 173 -28.22 24.73 55.94
CA TRP A 173 -27.76 24.07 57.17
C TRP A 173 -27.10 25.04 58.17
N CYS A 174 -26.64 26.21 57.74
CA CYS A 174 -26.10 27.26 58.60
C CYS A 174 -27.16 28.21 59.19
N THR A 175 -28.45 27.92 59.03
CA THR A 175 -29.54 28.70 59.65
C THR A 175 -30.25 27.85 60.70
N ILE A 176 -29.59 27.69 61.85
CA ILE A 176 -30.19 27.32 63.15
C ILE A 176 -30.02 28.55 64.04
#